data_AF-A0A158FE10-F1
#
_entry.id   AF-A0A158FE10-F1
#
_cell.length_a   1.000
_cell.length_b   1.000
_cell.length_c   1.000
_cell.angle_alpha   90.00
_cell.angle_beta   90.00
_cell.angle_gamma   90.00
#
_symmetry.space_group_name_H-M   'P 1'
#
loop_
_entity.id
_entity.type
_entity.pdbx_description
1 polymer ?
#
loop_
_entity_poly.entity_id
_entity_poly.type
_entity_poly.pdbx_seq_one_letter_code
_entity_poly.pdbx_strand_id
1 'polypeptide(L)' 'MIFIPCLNGRSHCHEEWIEPQQLVDGTRVLYQTIRELDTVLAREAGL' A
#
# COMPACT_ATOMS: atom_id res chain seq x y z
N MET A 1 0.13 6.15 -4.81
CA MET A 1 -0.62 5.77 -3.60
C MET A 1 -1.20 4.39 -3.82
N ILE A 2 -1.34 3.59 -2.77
CA ILE A 2 -1.90 2.23 -2.83
C ILE A 2 -3.18 2.24 -2.00
N PHE A 3 -4.29 1.82 -2.60
CA PHE A 3 -5.56 1.66 -1.90
C PHE A 3 -5.87 0.19 -1.67
N ILE A 4 -6.54 -0.06 -0.54
CA ILE A 4 -7.14 -1.35 -0.21
C ILE A 4 -8.66 -1.16 -0.05
N PRO A 5 -9.47 -2.20 -0.23
CA PRO A 5 -10.92 -2.07 -0.09
C PRO A 5 -11.31 -1.76 1.37
N CYS A 6 -12.35 -0.95 1.53
CA CYS A 6 -13.05 -0.77 2.81
C CYS A 6 -14.43 -1.40 2.73
N LEU A 7 -14.95 -1.90 3.86
CA LEU A 7 -16.28 -2.50 3.97
C LEU A 7 -17.35 -1.55 3.40
N ASN A 8 -17.97 -1.94 2.28
CA ASN A 8 -18.96 -1.14 1.55
C ASN A 8 -18.49 0.30 1.23
N GLY A 9 -17.17 0.52 1.07
CA GLY A 9 -16.60 1.83 0.81
C GLY A 9 -16.81 2.86 1.94
N ARG A 10 -17.11 2.40 3.16
CA ARG A 10 -17.30 3.28 4.32
C ARG A 10 -15.99 3.95 4.70
N SER A 11 -16.09 5.23 5.06
CA SER A 11 -15.01 6.01 5.66
C SER A 11 -15.59 7.10 6.55
N HIS A 12 -14.83 7.58 7.53
CA HIS A 12 -15.27 8.60 8.50
C HIS A 12 -16.51 8.19 9.33
N CYS A 13 -16.68 6.90 9.58
CA CYS A 13 -17.73 6.37 10.46
C CYS A 13 -17.18 5.23 11.31
N HIS A 14 -17.89 4.86 12.38
CA HIS A 14 -17.40 3.85 13.31
C HIS A 14 -17.38 2.43 12.71
N GLU A 15 -18.18 2.18 11.67
CA GLU A 15 -18.22 0.94 10.90
C GLU A 15 -17.17 0.89 9.78
N GLU A 16 -16.31 1.90 9.65
CA GLU A 16 -15.17 1.84 8.75
C GLU A 16 -14.28 0.67 9.14
N TRP A 17 -14.12 -0.28 8.22
CA TRP A 17 -13.45 -1.54 8.49
C TRP A 17 -12.77 -2.10 7.25
N ILE A 18 -11.68 -2.83 7.48
CA ILE A 18 -10.98 -3.62 6.48
C ILE A 18 -10.79 -5.04 7.04
N GLU A 19 -10.78 -6.03 6.16
CA GLU A 19 -10.39 -7.39 6.53
C GLU A 19 -8.87 -7.46 6.78
N PRO A 20 -8.40 -8.27 7.76
CA PRO A 20 -6.97 -8.39 8.06
C PRO A 20 -6.10 -8.71 6.84
N GLN A 21 -6.61 -9.52 5.89
CA GLN A 21 -5.88 -9.85 4.67
C GLN A 21 -5.68 -8.63 3.76
N GLN A 22 -6.63 -7.69 3.72
CA GLN A 22 -6.51 -6.47 2.92
C GLN A 22 -5.37 -5.59 3.44
N LEU A 23 -5.18 -5.52 4.76
CA LEU A 23 -4.04 -4.84 5.37
C LEU A 23 -2.70 -5.48 4.98
N VAL A 24 -2.64 -6.82 5.01
CA VAL A 24 -1.45 -7.58 4.62
C VAL A 24 -1.11 -7.33 3.15
N ASP A 25 -2.11 -7.35 2.27
CA ASP A 25 -1.91 -7.16 0.83
C ASP A 25 -1.43 -5.73 0.52
N GLY A 26 -2.07 -4.70 1.10
CA GLY A 26 -1.64 -3.31 0.95
C GLY A 26 -0.21 -3.09 1.43
N THR A 27 0.15 -3.68 2.57
CA THR A 27 1.50 -3.59 3.14
C THR A 27 2.54 -4.28 2.25
N ARG A 28 2.22 -5.46 1.71
CA ARG A 28 3.11 -6.20 0.79
C ARG A 28 3.41 -5.38 -0.46
N VAL A 29 2.38 -4.79 -1.08
CA VAL A 29 2.54 -3.95 -2.26
C VAL A 29 3.40 -2.73 -1.92
N LEU A 30 3.12 -2.05 -0.80
CA LEU A 30 3.90 -0.88 -0.37
C LEU A 30 5.38 -1.22 -0.19
N TYR A 31 5.69 -2.32 0.50
CA TYR A 31 7.06 -2.77 0.70
C TYR A 31 7.78 -3.00 -0.62
N GLN A 32 7.16 -3.77 -1.52
CA GLN A 32 7.77 -4.11 -2.80
C GLN A 32 7.96 -2.87 -3.67
N THR A 33 6.97 -1.98 -3.72
CA THR A 33 7.06 -0.71 -4.47
C THR A 33 8.22 0.14 -3.97
N ILE A 34 8.41 0.28 -2.65
CA ILE A 34 9.54 1.06 -2.11
C ILE A 34 10.87 0.42 -2.51
N ARG A 35 10.99 -0.91 -2.42
CA ARG A 35 12.21 -1.63 -2.78
C ARG A 35 12.60 -1.45 -4.25
N GLU A 36 11.61 -1.51 -5.13
CA GLU A 36 11.81 -1.32 -6.57
C GLU A 36 12.15 0.12 -6.90
N LEU A 37 11.42 1.09 -6.33
CA LEU A 37 11.69 2.51 -6.53
C LEU A 37 13.08 2.90 -6.06
N ASP A 38 13.49 2.44 -4.88
CA ASP A 38 14.84 2.64 -4.35
C ASP A 38 15.90 2.13 -5.34
N THR A 39 15.69 0.93 -5.89
CA THR A 39 16.61 0.35 -6.89
C THR A 39 16.65 1.17 -8.18
N VAL A 40 15.51 1.59 -8.71
CA VAL A 40 15.42 2.34 -9.97
C VAL A 40 16.03 3.73 -9.81
N LEU A 41 15.67 4.43 -8.75
CA LEU A 41 16.14 5.80 -8.51
C LEU A 41 17.64 5.83 -8.17
N ALA A 42 18.19 4.83 -7.47
CA ALA A 42 19.63 4.71 -7.28
C ALA A 42 20.37 4.58 -8.62
N ARG A 43 19.87 3.71 -9.51
CA ARG A 43 20.44 3.54 -10.86
C ARG A 43 20.36 4.84 -11.67
N GLU A 44 19.24 5.54 -11.64
CA GLU A 44 19.06 6.82 -12.34
C GLU A 44 19.94 7.93 -11.76
N ALA A 45 20.20 7.90 -10.46
CA ALA A 45 21.11 8.81 -9.78
C ALA A 45 22.60 8.48 -9.98
N GLY A 46 22.93 7.35 -10.63
CA GLY A 46 24.31 6.89 -10.82
C GLY A 46 24.97 6.38 -9.54
N LEU A 47 24.16 5.92 -8.57
CA LEU A 47 24.58 5.30 -7.30
C LEU A 47 24.63 3.77 -7.40
#